data_AF-A0A7K3W9V4-F1
#
_entry.id   AF-A0A7K3W9V4-F1
#
_cell.length_a   1.000
_cell.length_b   1.000
_cell.length_c   1.000
_cell.angle_alpha   90.00
_cell.angle_beta   90.00
_cell.angle_gamma   90.00
#
_symmetry.space_group_name_H-M   'P 1'
#
loop_
_entity.id
_entity.type
_entity.pdbx_description
1 polymer ?
#
loop_
_entity_poly.entity_id
_entity_poly.type
_entity_poly.pdbx_seq_one_letter_code
_entity_poly.pdbx_strand_id
1 'polypeptide(L)'
;MTIEVLPEELYALADTLRAGSELALDVQGPLLPESFGGPLQAAVEEFTAGARAAAGALAGELGWLGDTVAGVADSWLGLDGSLLPARGTALPR
;
A
#
# COMPACT_ATOMS: atom_id res chain seq x y z
N MET A 1 3.23 -8.63 -27.38
CA MET A 1 3.78 -8.26 -26.07
C MET A 1 2.85 -8.89 -25.05
N THR A 2 3.27 -9.97 -24.40
CA THR A 2 2.46 -10.69 -23.42
C THR A 2 2.90 -10.20 -22.06
N ILE A 3 2.01 -9.54 -21.32
CA ILE A 3 2.26 -9.24 -19.91
C ILE A 3 1.85 -10.49 -19.15
N GLU A 4 2.82 -11.25 -18.69
CA GLU A 4 2.62 -12.45 -17.87
C GLU A 4 2.73 -12.05 -16.39
N VAL A 5 1.79 -11.24 -15.92
CA VAL A 5 1.67 -10.98 -14.47
C VAL A 5 0.32 -11.50 -14.05
N LEU A 6 0.32 -12.46 -13.14
CA LEU A 6 -0.91 -13.05 -12.65
C LEU A 6 -1.57 -12.06 -11.66
N PRO A 7 -2.91 -11.90 -11.68
CA PRO A 7 -3.61 -11.02 -10.74
C PRO A 7 -3.28 -11.31 -9.26
N GLU A 8 -3.00 -12.57 -8.92
CA GLU A 8 -2.56 -12.98 -7.58
C GLU A 8 -1.22 -12.36 -7.15
N GLU A 9 -0.27 -12.21 -8.08
CA GLU A 9 1.02 -11.57 -7.81
C GLU A 9 0.86 -10.06 -7.56
N LEU A 10 -0.10 -9.44 -8.26
CA LEU A 10 -0.45 -8.03 -8.05
C LEU A 10 -1.12 -7.82 -6.69
N TYR A 11 -2.06 -8.67 -6.28
CA TYR A 11 -2.62 -8.58 -4.93
C TYR A 11 -1.58 -8.81 -3.84
N ALA A 12 -0.68 -9.79 -4.01
CA ALA A 12 0.42 -10.01 -3.06
C ALA A 12 1.35 -8.79 -2.94
N LEU A 13 1.63 -8.12 -4.06
CA LEU A 13 2.38 -6.86 -4.05
C LEU A 13 1.59 -5.74 -3.34
N ALA A 14 0.29 -5.61 -3.62
CA ALA A 14 -0.56 -4.63 -2.96
C ALA A 14 -0.59 -4.82 -1.44
N ASP A 15 -0.69 -6.06 -0.97
CA ASP A 15 -0.66 -6.40 0.46
C ASP A 15 0.69 -6.09 1.10
N THR A 16 1.79 -6.35 0.39
CA THR A 16 3.14 -5.99 0.85
C THR A 16 3.28 -4.48 1.02
N LEU A 17 2.74 -3.69 0.08
CA LEU A 17 2.76 -2.23 0.15
C LEU A 17 1.91 -1.70 1.31
N ARG A 18 0.73 -2.28 1.53
CA ARG A 18 -0.13 -1.94 2.68
C ARG A 18 0.54 -2.27 4.01
N ALA A 19 1.15 -3.43 4.14
CA ALA A 19 1.93 -3.78 5.33
C ALA A 19 3.08 -2.79 5.56
N GLY A 20 3.75 -2.35 4.49
CA GLY A 20 4.77 -1.28 4.58
C GLY A 20 4.20 0.07 5.04
N SER A 21 2.99 0.41 4.59
CA SER A 21 2.27 1.61 5.04
C SER A 21 1.97 1.55 6.54
N GLU A 22 1.47 0.41 7.02
CA GLU A 22 1.19 0.18 8.44
C GLU A 22 2.46 0.29 9.29
N LEU A 23 3.56 -0.35 8.86
CA LEU A 23 4.86 -0.25 9.53
C LEU A 23 5.39 1.19 9.58
N ALA A 24 5.15 1.99 8.54
CA ALA A 24 5.52 3.40 8.55
C ALA A 24 4.65 4.20 9.56
N LEU A 25 3.37 3.86 9.71
CA LEU A 25 2.50 4.51 10.70
C LEU A 25 2.88 4.19 12.14
N ASP A 26 3.54 3.07 12.42
CA ASP A 26 4.03 2.73 13.76
C ASP A 26 4.99 3.80 14.33
N VAL A 27 5.66 4.57 13.47
CA VAL A 27 6.53 5.71 13.85
C VAL A 27 5.74 6.84 14.54
N GLN A 28 4.41 6.90 14.37
CA GLN A 28 3.54 7.84 15.09
C GLN A 28 3.43 7.52 16.59
N GLY A 29 3.77 6.29 16.99
CA GLY A 29 3.78 5.87 18.39
C GLY A 29 4.83 6.58 19.25
N PRO A 30 4.94 6.19 20.53
CA PRO A 30 5.97 6.70 21.42
C PRO A 30 7.35 6.25 20.92
N LEU A 31 8.06 7.14 20.22
CA LEU A 31 9.41 6.85 19.72
C LEU A 31 10.45 6.76 20.83
N LEU A 32 10.15 7.36 21.98
CA LEU A 32 11.08 7.48 23.10
C LEU A 32 10.32 7.44 24.44
N PRO A 33 10.94 6.94 25.53
CA PRO A 33 10.36 6.99 26.87
C PRO A 33 10.15 8.43 27.34
N GLU A 34 9.21 8.63 28.27
CA GLU A 34 8.79 9.93 28.79
C GLU A 34 9.97 10.86 29.09
N SER A 35 10.03 12.01 28.39
CA SER A 35 10.91 13.16 28.64
C SER A 35 12.39 12.81 28.95
N PHE A 36 13.30 12.98 27.97
CA PHE A 36 14.74 12.92 28.25
C PHE A 36 15.19 13.96 29.27
N GLY A 37 14.46 15.08 29.35
CA GLY A 37 14.83 16.19 30.20
C GLY A 37 16.12 16.87 29.75
N GLY A 38 16.27 18.14 30.11
CA GLY A 38 17.51 18.88 29.87
C GLY A 38 17.69 19.41 28.44
N PRO A 39 18.91 19.81 28.08
CA PRO A 39 19.18 20.72 26.96
C PRO A 39 18.91 20.13 25.57
N LEU A 40 18.78 18.81 25.45
CA LEU A 40 18.53 18.12 24.18
C LEU A 40 17.03 17.93 23.89
N GLN A 41 16.14 18.20 24.86
CA GLN A 41 14.71 17.92 24.75
C GLN A 41 14.08 18.54 23.49
N ALA A 42 14.34 19.83 23.24
CA ALA A 42 13.78 20.53 22.09
C ALA A 42 14.27 19.96 20.74
N ALA A 43 15.56 19.62 20.64
CA ALA A 43 16.13 19.04 19.42
C ALA A 43 15.55 17.64 19.14
N VAL A 44 15.30 16.85 20.18
CA VAL A 44 14.66 15.53 20.08
C VAL A 44 13.19 15.65 19.67
N GLU A 45 12.46 16.62 20.23
CA GLU A 45 11.08 16.92 19.83
C GLU A 45 10.98 17.32 18.36
N GLU A 46 11.84 18.22 17.90
CA GLU A 46 11.88 18.65 16.49
C GLU A 46 12.25 17.49 15.56
N PHE A 47 13.26 16.70 15.91
CA PHE A 47 13.64 15.52 15.13
C PHE A 47 12.50 14.50 15.04
N THR A 48 11.85 14.18 16.16
CA THR A 48 10.74 13.22 16.16
C THR A 48 9.51 13.75 15.43
N ALA A 49 9.26 15.06 15.46
CA ALA A 49 8.21 15.68 14.64
C ALA A 49 8.50 15.50 13.13
N GLY A 50 9.75 15.76 12.71
CA GLY A 50 10.18 15.52 11.33
C GLY A 50 10.06 14.06 10.92
N ALA A 51 10.48 13.13 11.79
CA ALA A 51 10.37 11.69 11.55
C ALA A 51 8.91 11.25 11.37
N ARG A 52 7.99 11.74 12.23
CA ARG A 52 6.55 11.45 12.09
C ARG A 52 5.95 11.99 10.80
N ALA A 53 6.33 13.21 10.40
CA ALA A 53 5.86 13.79 9.14
C ALA A 53 6.32 12.97 7.93
N ALA A 54 7.61 12.61 7.90
CA ALA A 54 8.16 11.77 6.83
C ALA A 54 7.53 10.38 6.79
N ALA A 55 7.32 9.76 7.95
CA ALA A 55 6.68 8.46 8.05
C ALA A 55 5.20 8.49 7.62
N GLY A 56 4.46 9.55 7.99
CA GLY A 56 3.08 9.74 7.52
C GLY A 56 2.99 9.91 6.00
N ALA A 57 3.90 10.68 5.41
CA ALA A 57 3.98 10.82 3.95
C ALA A 57 4.29 9.47 3.27
N LEU A 58 5.31 8.75 3.76
CA LEU A 58 5.66 7.43 3.24
C LEU A 58 4.51 6.43 3.34
N ALA A 59 3.82 6.41 4.48
CA ALA A 59 2.65 5.56 4.67
C ALA A 59 1.55 5.87 3.64
N GLY A 60 1.27 7.16 3.41
CA GLY A 60 0.30 7.60 2.41
C GLY A 60 0.65 7.12 1.00
N GLU A 61 1.91 7.31 0.57
CA GLU A 61 2.37 6.89 -0.76
C GLU A 61 2.32 5.37 -0.93
N LEU A 62 2.74 4.60 0.09
CA LEU A 62 2.68 3.13 0.06
C LEU A 62 1.23 2.63 0.00
N GLY A 63 0.32 3.26 0.75
CA GLY A 63 -1.11 2.95 0.72
C GLY A 63 -1.72 3.23 -0.66
N TRP A 64 -1.46 4.42 -1.21
CA TRP A 64 -1.92 4.81 -2.54
C TRP A 64 -1.40 3.86 -3.63
N LEU A 65 -0.12 3.48 -3.57
CA LEU A 65 0.46 2.55 -4.54
C LEU A 65 -0.15 1.15 -4.39
N GLY A 66 -0.36 0.67 -3.16
CA GLY A 66 -1.02 -0.61 -2.89
C GLY A 66 -2.42 -0.66 -3.48
N ASP A 67 -3.24 0.37 -3.25
CA ASP A 67 -4.59 0.47 -3.81
C ASP A 67 -4.58 0.54 -5.34
N THR A 68 -3.61 1.26 -5.92
CA THR A 68 -3.45 1.34 -7.37
C THR A 68 -3.11 -0.03 -7.97
N VAL A 69 -2.19 -0.78 -7.36
CA VAL A 69 -1.81 -2.12 -7.81
C VAL A 69 -2.98 -3.10 -7.70
N ALA A 70 -3.75 -3.06 -6.60
CA ALA A 70 -4.96 -3.86 -6.44
C ALA A 70 -6.00 -3.52 -7.53
N GLY A 71 -6.21 -2.23 -7.83
CA GLY A 71 -7.11 -1.80 -8.90
C GLY A 71 -6.67 -2.26 -10.30
N VAL A 72 -5.37 -2.40 -10.54
CA VAL A 72 -4.85 -3.03 -11.77
C VAL A 72 -5.22 -4.51 -11.80
N ALA A 73 -5.04 -5.25 -10.70
CA ALA A 73 -5.44 -6.66 -10.60
C ALA A 73 -6.95 -6.85 -10.86
N ASP A 74 -7.79 -5.99 -10.26
CA ASP A 74 -9.24 -5.96 -10.49
C ASP A 74 -9.57 -5.75 -11.98
N SER A 75 -8.84 -4.85 -12.64
CA SER A 75 -9.04 -4.54 -14.06
C SER A 75 -8.69 -5.73 -14.96
N TRP A 76 -7.63 -6.48 -14.64
CA TRP A 76 -7.26 -7.70 -15.35
C TRP A 76 -8.31 -8.80 -15.18
N LEU A 77 -8.77 -9.05 -13.94
CA LEU A 77 -9.84 -10.02 -13.69
C LEU A 77 -11.16 -9.63 -14.37
N GLY A 78 -11.49 -8.34 -14.39
CA GLY A 78 -12.63 -7.81 -15.12
C GLY A 78 -12.54 -8.06 -16.63
N LEU A 79 -11.34 -7.87 -17.20
CA LEU A 79 -11.08 -8.17 -18.61
C LEU A 79 -11.24 -9.66 -18.90
N ASP A 80 -10.61 -10.54 -18.11
CA ASP A 80 -10.72 -12.00 -18.27
C ASP A 80 -12.17 -12.47 -18.16
N GLY A 81 -12.92 -11.93 -17.21
CA GLY A 81 -14.36 -12.20 -17.05
C GLY A 81 -15.19 -11.73 -18.24
N SER A 82 -14.83 -10.62 -18.88
CA SER A 82 -15.52 -10.08 -20.06
C SER A 82 -15.25 -10.87 -21.36
N LEU A 83 -14.10 -11.56 -21.43
CA LEU A 83 -13.69 -12.37 -22.57
C LEU A 83 -14.32 -13.78 -22.57
N LEU A 84 -14.81 -14.25 -21.42
CA LEU A 84 -15.55 -15.50 -21.33
C LEU A 84 -16.99 -15.30 -21.82
N PRO A 85 -17.51 -16.13 -22.75
CA PRO A 85 -18.90 -16.03 -23.16
C PRO A 85 -19.81 -16.25 -21.95
N ALA A 86 -20.83 -15.39 -21.80
CA ALA A 86 -21.86 -15.54 -20.79
C ALA A 86 -22.38 -16.99 -20.81
N ARG A 87 -22.32 -17.69 -19.67
CA ARG A 87 -22.84 -19.06 -19.54
C ARG A 87 -24.29 -19.08 -20.03
N GLY A 88 -24.52 -19.59 -21.24
CA GLY A 88 -25.84 -19.69 -21.85
C GLY A 88 -25.99 -19.15 -23.28
N THR A 89 -25.02 -18.41 -23.83
CA THR A 89 -25.05 -18.07 -25.26
C THR A 89 -24.52 -19.24 -26.08
N ALA A 90 -25.41 -20.14 -26.46
CA ALA A 90 -25.14 -21.12 -27.50
C ALA A 90 -24.72 -20.38 -28.77
N LEU A 91 -23.48 -20.61 -29.24
CA LEU A 91 -23.05 -20.16 -30.55
C LEU A 91 -23.93 -20.86 -31.60
N PRO A 92 -24.59 -20.13 -32.52
CA PRO A 92 -25.28 -20.76 -33.64
C PRO A 92 -24.25 -21.54 -34.47
N ARG A 93 -24.60 -22.80 -34.78
CA ARG A 93 -23.84 -23.67 -35.68
C ARG A 93 -23.84 -23.15 -37.12
#